data_AF-A0A5E4MLJ5-F1
#
_entry.id   AF-A0A5E4MLJ5-F1
#
_cell.length_a   1.000
_cell.length_b   1.000
_cell.length_c   1.000
_cell.angle_alpha   90.00
_cell.angle_beta   90.00
_cell.angle_gamma   90.00
#
_symmetry.space_group_name_H-M   'P 1'
#
loop_
_entity.id
_entity.type
_entity.pdbx_description
1 polymer ?
#
loop_
_entity_poly.entity_id
_entity_poly.type
_entity_poly.pdbx_seq_one_letter_code
_entity_poly.pdbx_strand_id
1 'polypeptide(L)'
;MDLMVLYEDGLRKKIKLLEDIKKKKEDLIRETTSVSLRKTAREKVQKEYYTVHKKYNKILTELNRTNKSTKTNTSSSKGSSKTSDSERLHCKAKKYEAKIEKMNDILKIASDSKEKVLEYQMDLQTSMDRLKLHYEQLNIQLKNKQTLTISLAESEKRMHQLKTNLSNLGVLSSIEKSRVHTSSNLIEEDNLKKEFLELQNMRNEILSARPRGMFNPKYQKEKNLSKEVIRKYFENDEAIDCIDYLIELKNNEVFNSDTNLLKYIQANSNETTIFMKCLSNLSIDEVKKLLIHFFIKVVDLKESGRENDEIIAKLDEINDKQRRSIISLNNSYQEFHLSIEKKLVSLRKSYQEKLNLLFSVLDEENNPINTLKMGQEISNLKKRIQELEKSRTTHTVRPKEVLMMPEPHISLDEASKSGSETMSSAKVTYYKNKLKIQKNKSKLT
;
A
#
# COMPACT_ATOMS: atom_id res chain seq x y z
N MET A 1 18.66 -16.53 -20.47
CA MET A 1 17.89 -17.03 -19.32
C MET A 1 16.53 -16.36 -19.40
N ASP A 2 15.47 -17.11 -19.70
CA ASP A 2 14.13 -16.55 -19.98
C ASP A 2 13.57 -15.76 -18.79
N LEU A 3 13.02 -14.58 -19.08
CA LEU A 3 12.41 -13.68 -18.10
C LEU A 3 11.31 -14.40 -17.28
N MET A 4 10.59 -15.34 -17.91
CA MET A 4 9.60 -16.19 -17.25
C MET A 4 10.21 -17.14 -16.19
N VAL A 5 11.38 -17.71 -16.46
CA VAL A 5 12.07 -18.62 -15.53
C VAL A 5 12.58 -17.85 -14.31
N LEU A 6 13.07 -16.63 -14.53
CA LEU A 6 13.46 -15.70 -13.46
C LEU A 6 12.27 -15.30 -12.56
N TYR A 7 11.12 -15.03 -13.17
CA TYR A 7 9.91 -14.68 -12.43
C TYR A 7 9.35 -15.87 -11.63
N GLU A 8 9.33 -17.08 -12.23
CA GLU A 8 8.93 -18.32 -11.57
C GLU A 8 9.81 -18.61 -10.34
N ASP A 9 11.14 -18.54 -10.51
CA ASP A 9 12.10 -18.77 -9.43
C ASP A 9 11.96 -17.71 -8.31
N GLY A 10 11.70 -16.46 -8.68
CA GLY A 10 11.40 -15.38 -7.75
C GLY A 10 10.15 -15.66 -6.90
N LEU A 11 9.07 -16.14 -7.52
CA LEU A 11 7.84 -16.54 -6.81
C LEU A 11 8.08 -17.72 -5.87
N ARG A 12 8.81 -18.75 -6.33
CA ARG A 12 9.16 -19.93 -5.51
C ARG A 12 9.98 -19.56 -4.28
N LYS A 13 10.96 -18.68 -4.43
CA LYS A 13 11.76 -18.14 -3.30
C LYS A 13 10.90 -17.37 -2.31
N LYS A 14 9.96 -16.56 -2.81
CA LYS A 14 9.05 -15.78 -1.96
C LYS A 14 8.06 -16.66 -1.19
N ILE A 15 7.55 -17.71 -1.82
CA ILE A 15 6.71 -18.73 -1.18
C ILE A 15 7.48 -19.40 -0.05
N LYS A 16 8.71 -19.88 -0.32
CA LYS A 16 9.55 -20.54 0.69
C LYS A 16 9.84 -19.64 1.90
N LEU A 17 10.16 -18.37 1.66
CA LEU A 17 10.37 -17.39 2.73
C LEU A 17 9.11 -17.22 3.59
N LEU A 18 7.92 -17.16 2.96
CA LEU A 18 6.65 -17.02 3.67
C LEU A 18 6.28 -18.28 4.46
N GLU A 19 6.62 -19.48 3.95
CA GLU A 19 6.49 -20.74 4.69
C GLU A 19 7.38 -20.76 5.94
N ASP A 20 8.63 -20.31 5.82
CA ASP A 20 9.54 -20.20 6.97
C ASP A 20 9.04 -19.20 8.01
N ILE A 21 8.50 -18.05 7.56
CA ILE A 21 7.87 -17.05 8.44
C ILE A 21 6.63 -17.64 9.12
N LYS A 22 5.77 -18.34 8.37
CA LYS A 22 4.59 -19.02 8.91
C LYS A 22 4.99 -20.00 10.01
N LYS A 23 5.99 -20.85 9.76
CA LYS A 23 6.49 -21.82 10.75
C LYS A 23 6.97 -21.13 12.03
N LYS A 24 7.78 -20.07 11.90
CA LYS A 24 8.25 -19.27 13.05
C LYS A 24 7.10 -18.64 13.84
N LYS A 25 6.08 -18.11 13.16
CA LYS A 25 4.89 -17.54 13.80
C LYS A 25 4.07 -18.61 14.53
N GLU A 26 3.91 -19.78 13.94
CA GLU A 26 3.27 -20.93 14.61
C GLU A 26 4.06 -21.41 15.83
N ASP A 27 5.39 -21.45 15.75
CA ASP A 27 6.26 -21.75 16.89
C ASP A 27 6.08 -20.73 18.02
N LEU A 28 6.09 -19.42 17.71
CA LEU A 28 5.83 -18.34 18.66
C LEU A 28 4.45 -18.45 19.32
N ILE A 29 3.42 -18.74 18.54
CA ILE A 29 2.06 -18.96 19.07
C ILE A 29 2.05 -20.19 19.96
N ARG A 30 2.68 -21.31 19.55
CA ARG A 30 2.80 -22.52 20.36
C ARG A 30 3.52 -22.23 21.66
N GLU A 31 4.68 -21.58 21.66
CA GLU A 31 5.44 -21.23 22.87
C GLU A 31 4.67 -20.27 23.79
N THR A 32 3.92 -19.32 23.21
CA THR A 32 3.10 -18.40 23.99
C THR A 32 1.82 -19.08 24.52
N THR A 33 1.31 -20.11 23.84
CA THR A 33 0.09 -20.83 24.19
C THR A 33 0.33 -22.11 25.01
N SER A 34 1.50 -22.76 24.92
CA SER A 34 1.84 -24.04 25.56
C SER A 34 1.99 -23.96 27.08
N VAL A 35 1.40 -22.94 27.69
CA VAL A 35 1.51 -22.66 29.10
C VAL A 35 0.14 -22.83 29.72
N SER A 36 -0.29 -24.09 29.70
CA SER A 36 -1.25 -24.66 30.65
C SER A 36 -0.94 -24.23 32.10
N LEU A 37 0.36 -24.07 32.42
CA LEU A 37 0.86 -23.49 33.65
C LEU A 37 0.47 -22.01 33.88
N ARG A 38 0.33 -21.16 32.84
CA ARG A 38 0.08 -19.71 32.92
C ARG A 38 -1.40 -19.46 33.16
N LYS A 39 -2.27 -20.22 32.49
CA LYS A 39 -3.71 -20.21 32.76
C LYS A 39 -3.99 -20.68 34.19
N THR A 40 -3.40 -21.81 34.59
CA THR A 40 -3.53 -22.36 35.95
C THR A 40 -2.93 -21.42 37.01
N ALA A 41 -1.78 -20.79 36.75
CA ALA A 41 -1.16 -19.83 37.65
C ALA A 41 -1.97 -18.54 37.76
N ARG A 42 -2.51 -18.02 36.65
CA ARG A 42 -3.41 -16.85 36.65
C ARG A 42 -4.66 -17.14 37.46
N GLU A 43 -5.30 -18.29 37.27
CA GLU A 43 -6.48 -18.68 38.04
C GLU A 43 -6.17 -18.81 39.54
N LYS A 44 -4.98 -19.34 39.90
CA LYS A 44 -4.51 -19.38 41.30
C LYS A 44 -4.29 -17.97 41.86
N VAL A 45 -3.60 -17.10 41.14
CA VAL A 45 -3.34 -15.70 41.53
C VAL A 45 -4.66 -14.93 41.66
N GLN A 46 -5.62 -15.14 40.76
CA GLN A 46 -6.94 -14.51 40.79
C GLN A 46 -7.75 -14.95 42.02
N LYS A 47 -7.75 -16.26 42.36
CA LYS A 47 -8.42 -16.77 43.57
C LYS A 47 -7.77 -16.22 44.84
N GLU A 48 -6.45 -16.15 44.88
CA GLU A 48 -5.73 -15.58 46.02
C GLU A 48 -5.97 -14.06 46.14
N TYR A 49 -6.01 -13.35 45.02
CA TYR A 49 -6.38 -11.93 44.95
C TYR A 49 -7.72 -11.67 45.61
N TYR A 50 -8.78 -12.39 45.24
CA TYR A 50 -10.09 -12.21 45.86
C TYR A 50 -10.08 -12.52 47.37
N THR A 51 -9.32 -13.52 47.78
CA THR A 51 -9.19 -13.90 49.20
C THR A 51 -8.47 -12.81 50.01
N VAL A 52 -7.39 -12.27 49.46
CA VAL A 52 -6.60 -11.18 50.05
C VAL A 52 -7.40 -9.88 50.08
N HIS A 53 -8.09 -9.55 48.99
CA HIS A 53 -8.95 -8.37 48.87
C HIS A 53 -10.12 -8.43 49.87
N LYS A 54 -10.72 -9.61 50.09
CA LYS A 54 -11.75 -9.80 51.13
C LYS A 54 -11.19 -9.56 52.54
N LYS A 55 -9.95 -10.00 52.82
CA LYS A 55 -9.27 -9.74 54.11
C LYS A 55 -8.91 -8.26 54.29
N TYR A 56 -8.43 -7.60 53.23
CA TYR A 56 -8.17 -6.17 53.21
C TYR A 56 -9.42 -5.35 53.52
N ASN A 57 -10.54 -5.65 52.84
CA ASN A 57 -11.82 -4.98 53.09
C ASN A 57 -12.30 -5.16 54.53
N LYS A 58 -12.16 -6.36 55.12
CA LYS A 58 -12.48 -6.60 56.54
C LYS A 58 -11.66 -5.69 57.47
N ILE A 59 -10.35 -5.59 57.25
CA ILE A 59 -9.46 -4.73 58.03
C ILE A 59 -9.82 -3.25 57.84
N LEU A 60 -10.18 -2.83 56.62
CA LEU A 60 -10.65 -1.48 56.34
C LEU A 60 -11.94 -1.16 57.11
N THR A 61 -12.89 -2.11 57.18
CA THR A 61 -14.11 -1.94 57.96
C THR A 61 -13.85 -1.89 59.47
N GLU A 62 -12.90 -2.68 59.97
CA GLU A 62 -12.48 -2.64 61.39
C GLU A 62 -11.80 -1.31 61.72
N LEU A 63 -10.90 -0.82 60.86
CA LEU A 63 -10.23 0.48 60.99
C LEU A 63 -11.23 1.65 60.97
N ASN A 64 -12.25 1.58 60.11
CA ASN A 64 -13.33 2.57 60.08
C ASN A 64 -14.22 2.51 61.34
N ARG A 65 -14.43 1.34 61.94
CA ARG A 65 -15.15 1.18 63.21
C ARG A 65 -14.35 1.73 64.39
N THR A 66 -13.04 1.45 64.47
CA THR A 66 -12.15 2.00 65.50
C THR A 66 -12.00 3.51 65.37
N ASN A 67 -11.99 4.06 64.16
CA ASN A 67 -11.93 5.52 63.93
C ASN A 67 -13.25 6.25 64.24
N LYS A 68 -14.40 5.57 64.11
CA LYS A 68 -15.72 6.12 64.53
C LYS A 68 -15.91 6.06 66.05
N SER A 69 -15.42 5.02 66.72
CA SER A 69 -15.51 4.88 68.18
C SER A 69 -14.53 5.78 68.95
N THR A 70 -13.43 6.21 68.33
CA THR A 70 -12.54 7.26 68.87
C THR A 70 -13.09 8.67 68.70
N LYS A 71 -13.88 8.95 67.65
CA LYS A 71 -14.59 10.24 67.47
C LYS A 71 -15.78 10.45 68.42
N THR A 72 -16.38 9.38 68.95
CA THR A 72 -17.57 9.43 69.81
C THR A 72 -17.26 9.36 71.31
N ASN A 73 -16.01 9.06 71.69
CA ASN A 73 -15.56 9.02 73.09
C ASN A 73 -14.42 10.02 73.32
N THR A 74 -14.75 11.31 73.33
CA THR A 74 -13.83 12.41 73.71
C THR A 74 -13.95 12.78 75.18
N SER A 75 -14.26 11.82 76.05
CA SER A 75 -14.35 12.02 77.51
C SER A 75 -14.14 10.71 78.26
N SER A 76 -12.89 10.22 78.34
CA SER A 76 -12.36 9.46 79.49
C SER A 76 -10.95 8.93 79.24
N SER A 77 -10.14 8.97 80.30
CA SER A 77 -8.70 8.75 80.38
C SER A 77 -8.26 7.29 80.21
N LYS A 78 -8.12 6.77 78.99
CA LYS A 78 -7.32 5.57 78.66
C LYS A 78 -6.65 5.74 77.29
N GLY A 79 -5.54 6.45 77.24
CA GLY A 79 -4.95 7.02 76.02
C GLY A 79 -3.81 6.24 75.33
N SER A 80 -3.26 5.16 75.89
CA SER A 80 -2.06 4.51 75.31
C SER A 80 -2.31 3.19 74.55
N SER A 81 -3.35 2.43 74.89
CA SER A 81 -3.59 1.10 74.27
C SER A 81 -4.36 1.16 72.95
N LYS A 82 -5.27 2.13 72.78
CA LYS A 82 -6.15 2.22 71.59
C LYS A 82 -5.45 2.79 70.34
N THR A 83 -4.41 3.60 70.52
CA THR A 83 -3.59 4.14 69.43
C THR A 83 -2.70 3.06 68.81
N SER A 84 -2.07 2.24 69.65
CA SER A 84 -1.27 1.06 69.26
C SER A 84 -2.07 0.06 68.41
N ASP A 85 -3.34 -0.20 68.75
CA ASP A 85 -4.19 -1.13 67.98
C ASP A 85 -4.61 -0.57 66.61
N SER A 86 -4.87 0.73 66.53
CA SER A 86 -5.16 1.42 65.26
C SER A 86 -3.93 1.43 64.33
N GLU A 87 -2.74 1.72 64.87
CA GLU A 87 -1.48 1.66 64.14
C GLU A 87 -1.16 0.25 63.64
N ARG A 88 -1.43 -0.79 64.45
CA ARG A 88 -1.26 -2.19 64.07
C ARG A 88 -2.20 -2.59 62.92
N LEU A 89 -3.45 -2.11 62.93
CA LEU A 89 -4.40 -2.32 61.82
C LEU A 89 -3.96 -1.56 60.56
N HIS A 90 -3.45 -0.34 60.69
CA HIS A 90 -2.92 0.45 59.58
C HIS A 90 -1.69 -0.21 58.93
N CYS A 91 -0.79 -0.78 59.72
CA CYS A 91 0.35 -1.57 59.24
C CYS A 91 -0.10 -2.85 58.52
N LYS A 92 -1.14 -3.53 59.01
CA LYS A 92 -1.72 -4.69 58.31
C LYS A 92 -2.39 -4.28 56.99
N ALA A 93 -3.10 -3.16 56.96
CA ALA A 93 -3.71 -2.62 55.74
C ALA A 93 -2.67 -2.33 54.66
N LYS A 94 -1.58 -1.63 55.00
CA LYS A 94 -0.46 -1.36 54.07
C LYS A 94 0.19 -2.63 53.51
N LYS A 95 0.35 -3.67 54.33
CA LYS A 95 0.89 -4.97 53.87
C LYS A 95 -0.03 -5.66 52.86
N TYR A 96 -1.34 -5.57 53.07
CA TYR A 96 -2.32 -6.13 52.14
C TYR A 96 -2.43 -5.30 50.86
N GLU A 97 -2.34 -3.97 50.94
CA GLU A 97 -2.30 -3.06 49.81
C GLU A 97 -1.10 -3.35 48.89
N ALA A 98 0.11 -3.44 49.45
CA ALA A 98 1.31 -3.82 48.70
C ALA A 98 1.23 -5.25 48.10
N LYS A 99 0.51 -6.17 48.74
CA LYS A 99 0.28 -7.53 48.20
C LYS A 99 -0.73 -7.51 47.04
N ILE A 100 -1.77 -6.70 47.13
CA ILE A 100 -2.78 -6.50 46.08
C ILE A 100 -2.14 -5.85 44.85
N GLU A 101 -1.28 -4.85 45.04
CA GLU A 101 -0.55 -4.17 43.98
C GLU A 101 0.33 -5.15 43.18
N LYS A 102 1.16 -5.95 43.86
CA LYS A 102 1.96 -7.00 43.22
C LYS A 102 1.12 -8.03 42.46
N MET A 103 -0.06 -8.38 42.97
CA MET A 103 -0.98 -9.29 42.28
C MET A 103 -1.62 -8.64 41.04
N ASN A 104 -1.92 -7.34 41.09
CA ASN A 104 -2.41 -6.58 39.94
C ASN A 104 -1.37 -6.54 38.82
N ASP A 105 -0.09 -6.32 39.14
CA ASP A 105 1.00 -6.33 38.15
C ASP A 105 1.10 -7.68 37.43
N ILE A 106 1.02 -8.78 38.18
CA ILE A 106 1.03 -10.15 37.62
C ILE A 106 -0.18 -10.38 36.71
N LEU A 107 -1.37 -9.92 37.10
CA LEU A 107 -2.58 -10.03 36.29
C LEU A 107 -2.54 -9.17 35.03
N LYS A 108 -1.90 -8.00 35.09
CA LYS A 108 -1.67 -7.12 33.93
C LYS A 108 -0.73 -7.77 32.92
N ILE A 109 0.43 -8.25 33.36
CA ILE A 109 1.39 -8.99 32.51
C ILE A 109 0.73 -10.21 31.84
N ALA A 110 -0.11 -10.94 32.58
CA ALA A 110 -0.84 -12.08 32.03
C ALA A 110 -1.96 -11.68 31.03
N SER A 111 -2.50 -10.46 31.13
CA SER A 111 -3.51 -9.95 30.22
C SER A 111 -2.89 -9.42 28.92
N ASP A 112 -1.78 -8.68 29.03
CA ASP A 112 -0.99 -8.19 27.88
C ASP A 112 -0.46 -9.37 27.04
N SER A 113 -0.12 -10.49 27.68
CA SER A 113 0.25 -11.73 26.98
C SER A 113 -0.87 -12.32 26.12
N LYS A 114 -2.14 -12.13 26.49
CA LYS A 114 -3.30 -12.64 25.71
C LYS A 114 -3.51 -11.78 24.46
N GLU A 115 -3.38 -10.46 24.60
CA GLU A 115 -3.49 -9.51 23.49
C GLU A 115 -2.40 -9.77 22.45
N LYS A 116 -1.16 -10.02 22.91
CA LYS A 116 -0.04 -10.36 22.05
C LYS A 116 -0.21 -11.69 21.29
N VAL A 117 -0.88 -12.68 21.89
CA VAL A 117 -1.24 -13.93 21.20
C VAL A 117 -2.26 -13.67 20.09
N LEU A 118 -3.24 -12.81 20.33
CA LEU A 118 -4.24 -12.44 19.32
C LEU A 118 -3.59 -11.70 18.16
N GLU A 119 -2.68 -10.77 18.44
CA GLU A 119 -1.87 -10.07 17.44
C GLU A 119 -1.08 -11.07 16.57
N TYR A 120 -0.37 -12.02 17.19
CA TYR A 120 0.34 -13.07 16.44
C TYR A 120 -0.58 -13.95 15.60
N GLN A 121 -1.80 -14.23 16.07
CA GLN A 121 -2.79 -14.98 15.29
C GLN A 121 -3.28 -14.20 14.06
N MET A 122 -3.56 -12.90 14.20
CA MET A 122 -3.93 -12.02 13.08
C MET A 122 -2.79 -11.89 12.05
N ASP A 123 -1.55 -11.78 12.54
CA ASP A 123 -0.35 -11.74 11.73
C ASP A 123 -0.09 -13.06 10.99
N LEU A 124 -0.37 -14.20 11.62
CA LEU A 124 -0.28 -15.52 10.99
C LEU A 124 -1.32 -15.64 9.88
N GLN A 125 -2.57 -15.20 10.13
CA GLN A 125 -3.64 -15.22 9.14
C GLN A 125 -3.27 -14.37 7.92
N THR A 126 -2.78 -13.15 8.14
CA THR A 126 -2.31 -12.26 7.07
C THR A 126 -1.19 -12.91 6.24
N SER A 127 -0.26 -13.60 6.90
CA SER A 127 0.80 -14.35 6.21
C SER A 127 0.24 -15.53 5.39
N MET A 128 -0.80 -16.23 5.87
CA MET A 128 -1.46 -17.31 5.14
C MET A 128 -2.18 -16.81 3.89
N ASP A 129 -2.88 -15.68 3.97
CA ASP A 129 -3.57 -15.08 2.83
C ASP A 129 -2.58 -14.65 1.74
N ARG A 130 -1.45 -14.06 2.14
CA ARG A 130 -0.34 -13.72 1.22
C ARG A 130 0.29 -14.96 0.57
N LEU A 131 0.45 -16.04 1.33
CA LEU A 131 0.98 -17.30 0.82
C LEU A 131 0.03 -17.91 -0.23
N LYS A 132 -1.28 -17.93 0.06
CA LYS A 132 -2.32 -18.40 -0.87
C LYS A 132 -2.29 -17.61 -2.18
N LEU A 133 -2.20 -16.28 -2.10
CA LEU A 133 -2.09 -15.42 -3.28
C LEU A 133 -0.87 -15.77 -4.14
N HIS A 134 0.29 -16.00 -3.52
CA HIS A 134 1.51 -16.34 -4.26
C HIS A 134 1.45 -17.74 -4.90
N TYR A 135 0.80 -18.72 -4.27
CA TYR A 135 0.53 -20.00 -4.91
C TYR A 135 -0.41 -19.87 -6.11
N GLU A 136 -1.46 -19.07 -6.00
CA GLU A 136 -2.39 -18.82 -7.09
C GLU A 136 -1.69 -18.16 -8.28
N GLN A 137 -0.85 -17.14 -8.02
CA GLN A 137 0.01 -16.51 -9.03
C GLN A 137 0.95 -17.51 -9.71
N LEU A 138 1.60 -18.38 -8.94
CA LEU A 138 2.48 -19.41 -9.48
C LEU A 138 1.71 -20.40 -10.37
N ASN A 139 0.51 -20.81 -9.96
CA ASN A 139 -0.32 -21.73 -10.73
C ASN A 139 -0.79 -21.11 -12.05
N ILE A 140 -1.18 -19.84 -12.05
CA ILE A 140 -1.53 -19.10 -13.28
C ILE A 140 -0.32 -19.05 -14.23
N GLN A 141 0.87 -18.75 -13.71
CA GLN A 141 2.10 -18.73 -14.53
C GLN A 141 2.42 -20.09 -15.14
N LEU A 142 2.28 -21.18 -14.36
CA LEU A 142 2.50 -22.54 -14.86
C LEU A 142 1.49 -22.91 -15.97
N LYS A 143 0.21 -22.57 -15.79
CA LYS A 143 -0.81 -22.77 -16.83
C LYS A 143 -0.49 -22.00 -18.10
N ASN A 144 -0.16 -20.71 -17.97
CA ASN A 144 0.19 -19.88 -19.12
C ASN A 144 1.41 -20.43 -19.88
N LYS A 145 2.44 -20.88 -19.16
CA LYS A 145 3.62 -21.52 -19.75
C LYS A 145 3.27 -22.79 -20.52
N GLN A 146 2.38 -23.63 -19.97
CA GLN A 146 1.89 -24.83 -20.67
C GLN A 146 1.13 -24.47 -21.95
N THR A 147 0.21 -23.51 -21.89
CA THR A 147 -0.54 -23.04 -23.06
C THR A 147 0.37 -22.49 -24.15
N LEU A 148 1.38 -21.68 -23.78
CA LEU A 148 2.36 -21.14 -24.71
C LEU A 148 3.22 -22.24 -25.35
N THR A 149 3.59 -23.26 -24.58
CA THR A 149 4.37 -24.40 -25.08
C THR A 149 3.58 -25.21 -26.11
N ILE A 150 2.28 -25.43 -25.86
CA ILE A 150 1.37 -26.10 -26.80
C ILE A 150 1.25 -25.28 -28.09
N SER A 151 1.00 -23.97 -27.98
CA SER A 151 0.87 -23.07 -29.13
C SER A 151 2.15 -22.98 -29.95
N LEU A 152 3.32 -22.96 -29.29
CA LEU A 152 4.63 -22.98 -29.97
C LEU A 152 4.80 -24.27 -30.77
N ALA A 153 4.51 -25.43 -30.16
CA ALA A 153 4.61 -26.72 -30.83
C ALA A 153 3.65 -26.85 -32.03
N GLU A 154 2.44 -26.27 -31.94
CA GLU A 154 1.51 -26.20 -33.07
C GLU A 154 2.04 -25.29 -34.19
N SER A 155 2.60 -24.13 -33.84
CA SER A 155 3.23 -23.23 -34.81
C SER A 155 4.43 -23.86 -35.49
N GLU A 156 5.26 -24.61 -34.76
CA GLU A 156 6.39 -25.37 -35.32
C GLU A 156 5.91 -26.46 -36.29
N LYS A 157 4.85 -27.20 -35.94
CA LYS A 157 4.23 -28.17 -36.85
C LYS A 157 3.73 -27.50 -38.12
N ARG A 158 3.06 -26.35 -38.01
CA ARG A 158 2.56 -25.58 -39.17
C ARG A 158 3.72 -25.09 -40.05
N MET A 159 4.79 -24.59 -39.44
CA MET A 159 5.99 -24.14 -40.14
C MET A 159 6.67 -25.31 -40.87
N HIS A 160 6.76 -26.48 -40.23
CA HIS A 160 7.26 -27.70 -40.88
C HIS A 160 6.37 -28.15 -42.04
N GLN A 161 5.04 -28.13 -41.87
CA GLN A 161 4.10 -28.43 -42.97
C GLN A 161 4.26 -27.46 -44.14
N LEU A 162 4.37 -26.15 -43.86
CA LEU A 162 4.60 -25.14 -44.89
C LEU A 162 5.94 -25.37 -45.59
N LYS A 163 7.00 -25.66 -44.84
CA LYS A 163 8.32 -25.98 -45.39
C LYS A 163 8.28 -27.19 -46.31
N THR A 164 7.56 -28.25 -45.92
CA THR A 164 7.36 -29.45 -46.75
C THR A 164 6.54 -29.13 -48.02
N ASN A 165 5.46 -28.36 -47.88
CA ASN A 165 4.64 -27.95 -49.02
C ASN A 165 5.41 -27.07 -50.00
N LEU A 166 6.29 -26.19 -49.50
CA LEU A 166 7.18 -25.37 -50.32
C LEU A 166 8.18 -26.23 -51.10
N SER A 167 8.78 -27.22 -50.45
CA SER A 167 9.68 -28.18 -51.10
C SER A 167 8.96 -29.03 -52.16
N ASN A 168 7.68 -29.34 -51.94
CA ASN A 168 6.85 -30.09 -52.90
C ASN A 168 6.41 -29.25 -54.12
N LEU A 169 6.46 -27.92 -54.01
CA LEU A 169 6.09 -27.00 -55.09
C LEU A 169 7.24 -26.80 -56.12
N GLY A 170 8.44 -27.32 -55.84
CA GLY A 170 9.63 -27.23 -56.70
C GLY A 170 9.60 -28.06 -58.00
N VAL A 171 8.43 -28.57 -58.44
CA VAL A 171 8.27 -29.44 -59.63
C VAL A 171 7.36 -28.82 -60.70
N LEU A 172 7.17 -27.50 -60.73
CA LEU A 172 6.36 -26.82 -61.75
C LEU A 172 7.20 -25.88 -62.64
N SER A 173 8.34 -26.35 -63.16
CA SER A 173 9.15 -25.61 -64.14
C SER A 173 8.75 -25.83 -65.61
N SER A 174 7.54 -26.33 -65.90
CA SER A 174 7.15 -26.73 -67.28
C SER A 174 5.93 -26.00 -67.86
N ILE A 175 5.43 -24.93 -67.23
CA ILE A 175 4.28 -24.15 -67.76
C ILE A 175 4.77 -22.76 -68.20
N GLU A 176 5.84 -22.72 -68.99
CA GLU A 176 6.41 -21.48 -69.55
C GLU A 176 6.07 -21.27 -71.04
N LYS A 177 5.12 -22.04 -71.59
CA LYS A 177 4.74 -21.93 -73.01
C LYS A 177 3.24 -22.08 -73.23
N SER A 178 2.49 -20.98 -73.08
CA SER A 178 1.35 -20.64 -73.97
C SER A 178 0.52 -19.46 -73.44
N ARG A 179 0.68 -18.30 -74.08
CA ARG A 179 -0.32 -17.24 -74.35
C ARG A 179 0.46 -15.96 -74.68
N VAL A 180 0.95 -15.80 -75.91
CA VAL A 180 0.24 -15.30 -77.10
C VAL A 180 -0.42 -13.93 -76.87
N HIS A 181 0.16 -12.95 -77.55
CA HIS A 181 -0.25 -11.58 -77.85
C HIS A 181 -1.72 -11.39 -78.24
N THR A 182 -2.20 -10.13 -78.14
CA THR A 182 -2.98 -9.31 -79.12
C THR A 182 -4.02 -8.45 -78.37
N SER A 183 -3.78 -7.13 -78.20
CA SER A 183 -4.21 -6.01 -79.06
C SER A 183 -5.73 -5.81 -79.15
N SER A 184 -6.30 -4.79 -78.48
CA SER A 184 -7.45 -4.00 -78.97
C SER A 184 -7.83 -2.82 -78.04
N ASN A 185 -7.14 -1.68 -78.17
CA ASN A 185 -7.33 -0.48 -77.31
C ASN A 185 -8.67 0.27 -77.49
N LEU A 186 -9.65 -0.28 -78.22
CA LEU A 186 -10.96 0.36 -78.43
C LEU A 186 -12.13 -0.41 -77.81
N ILE A 187 -11.91 -1.67 -77.41
CA ILE A 187 -12.88 -2.49 -76.66
C ILE A 187 -12.60 -2.38 -75.15
N GLU A 188 -11.38 -1.96 -74.79
CA GLU A 188 -10.92 -1.80 -73.41
C GLU A 188 -11.66 -0.68 -72.66
N GLU A 189 -11.97 0.47 -73.29
CA GLU A 189 -12.65 1.58 -72.61
C GLU A 189 -14.08 1.27 -72.14
N ASP A 190 -14.89 0.60 -72.98
CA ASP A 190 -16.27 0.24 -72.61
C ASP A 190 -16.30 -0.90 -71.59
N ASN A 191 -15.30 -1.79 -71.64
CA ASN A 191 -15.08 -2.79 -70.59
C ASN A 191 -14.60 -2.15 -69.27
N LEU A 192 -13.73 -1.15 -69.32
CA LEU A 192 -13.27 -0.38 -68.15
C LEU A 192 -14.41 0.37 -67.46
N LYS A 193 -15.30 1.02 -68.23
CA LYS A 193 -16.50 1.69 -67.70
C LYS A 193 -17.46 0.69 -67.04
N LYS A 194 -17.61 -0.51 -67.62
CA LYS A 194 -18.43 -1.58 -67.05
C LYS A 194 -17.82 -2.12 -65.76
N GLU A 195 -16.52 -2.39 -65.73
CA GLU A 195 -15.79 -2.82 -64.53
C GLU A 195 -15.87 -1.78 -63.41
N PHE A 196 -15.78 -0.49 -63.73
CA PHE A 196 -15.95 0.60 -62.76
C PHE A 196 -17.35 0.57 -62.12
N LEU A 197 -18.39 0.39 -62.93
CA LEU A 197 -19.76 0.30 -62.43
C LEU A 197 -19.97 -0.95 -61.57
N GLU A 198 -19.35 -2.08 -61.95
CA GLU A 198 -19.35 -3.32 -61.16
C GLU A 198 -18.68 -3.14 -59.80
N LEU A 199 -17.51 -2.46 -59.74
CA LEU A 199 -16.84 -2.13 -58.48
C LEU A 199 -17.67 -1.19 -57.61
N GLN A 200 -18.31 -0.17 -58.21
CA GLN A 200 -19.18 0.74 -57.49
C GLN A 200 -20.43 0.04 -56.92
N ASN A 201 -21.01 -0.89 -57.68
CA ASN A 201 -22.12 -1.71 -57.21
C ASN A 201 -21.70 -2.62 -56.06
N MET A 202 -20.55 -3.30 -56.18
CA MET A 202 -20.00 -4.14 -55.11
C MET A 202 -19.73 -3.34 -53.83
N ARG A 203 -19.18 -2.13 -53.96
CA ARG A 203 -18.99 -1.21 -52.84
C ARG A 203 -20.31 -0.89 -52.15
N ASN A 204 -21.34 -0.55 -52.92
CA ASN A 204 -22.65 -0.18 -52.39
C ASN A 204 -23.35 -1.36 -51.70
N GLU A 205 -23.20 -2.57 -52.23
CA GLU A 205 -23.69 -3.80 -51.61
C GLU A 205 -23.02 -4.04 -50.26
N ILE A 206 -21.69 -3.98 -50.19
CA ILE A 206 -20.94 -4.16 -48.93
C ILE A 206 -21.28 -3.06 -47.93
N LEU A 207 -21.40 -1.82 -48.38
CA LEU A 207 -21.80 -0.70 -47.53
C LEU A 207 -23.23 -0.87 -46.98
N SER A 208 -24.14 -1.46 -47.76
CA SER A 208 -25.49 -1.78 -47.32
C SER A 208 -25.53 -2.92 -46.28
N ALA A 209 -24.64 -3.91 -46.41
CA ALA A 209 -24.49 -5.04 -45.51
C ALA A 209 -23.66 -4.71 -44.25
N ARG A 210 -22.93 -3.60 -44.24
CA ARG A 210 -22.09 -3.14 -43.13
C ARG A 210 -22.94 -2.85 -41.89
N PRO A 211 -22.60 -3.42 -40.73
CA PRO A 211 -23.26 -3.09 -39.46
C PRO A 211 -23.17 -1.58 -39.17
N ARG A 212 -24.31 -0.92 -38.89
CA ARG A 212 -24.34 0.53 -38.64
C ARG A 212 -23.97 0.85 -37.18
N GLY A 213 -23.34 2.01 -36.98
CA GLY A 213 -23.23 2.65 -35.67
C GLY A 213 -22.10 2.18 -34.76
N MET A 214 -21.12 1.40 -35.25
CA MET A 214 -20.07 0.81 -34.41
C MET A 214 -19.16 1.84 -33.71
N PHE A 215 -18.97 3.03 -34.30
CA PHE A 215 -18.22 4.15 -33.70
C PHE A 215 -19.12 5.25 -33.13
N ASN A 216 -20.43 5.05 -33.07
CA ASN A 216 -21.32 6.03 -32.46
C ASN A 216 -21.41 5.75 -30.94
N PRO A 217 -20.98 6.68 -30.07
CA PRO A 217 -21.00 6.50 -28.61
C PRO A 217 -22.38 6.16 -28.05
N LYS A 218 -23.46 6.55 -28.75
CA LYS A 218 -24.85 6.24 -28.35
C LYS A 218 -25.18 4.75 -28.55
N TYR A 219 -24.65 4.11 -29.59
CA TYR A 219 -24.90 2.71 -29.90
C TYR A 219 -24.02 1.74 -29.09
N GLN A 220 -22.84 2.18 -28.65
CA GLN A 220 -21.93 1.38 -27.82
C GLN A 220 -22.43 1.16 -26.38
N LYS A 221 -23.25 2.07 -25.84
CA LYS A 221 -23.81 1.93 -24.48
C LYS A 221 -24.98 0.95 -24.39
N GLU A 222 -25.69 0.73 -25.49
CA GLU A 222 -26.97 -0.02 -25.50
C GLU A 222 -26.85 -1.45 -26.02
N LYS A 223 -25.79 -1.79 -26.78
CA LYS A 223 -25.54 -3.15 -27.27
C LYS A 223 -24.13 -3.62 -26.93
N ASN A 224 -24.05 -4.70 -26.15
CA ASN A 224 -22.88 -5.58 -26.14
C ASN A 224 -22.78 -6.22 -27.53
N LEU A 225 -22.08 -5.57 -28.46
CA LEU A 225 -21.83 -6.10 -29.80
C LEU A 225 -21.07 -7.42 -29.66
N SER A 226 -21.56 -8.47 -30.32
CA SER A 226 -20.85 -9.75 -30.34
C SER A 226 -19.56 -9.62 -31.15
N LYS A 227 -18.55 -10.45 -30.84
CA LYS A 227 -17.27 -10.44 -31.55
C LYS A 227 -17.45 -10.65 -33.05
N GLU A 228 -18.42 -11.48 -33.43
CA GLU A 228 -18.75 -11.77 -34.84
C GLU A 228 -19.25 -10.53 -35.58
N VAL A 229 -20.06 -9.69 -34.93
CA VAL A 229 -20.56 -8.44 -35.54
C VAL A 229 -19.43 -7.44 -35.74
N ILE A 230 -18.51 -7.35 -34.78
CA ILE A 230 -17.33 -6.48 -34.86
C ILE A 230 -16.39 -6.94 -35.97
N ARG A 231 -16.11 -8.25 -36.04
CA ARG A 231 -15.29 -8.84 -37.09
C ARG A 231 -15.88 -8.59 -38.46
N LYS A 232 -17.18 -8.86 -38.63
CA LYS A 232 -17.90 -8.60 -39.88
C LYS A 232 -17.89 -7.11 -40.27
N TYR A 233 -17.89 -6.21 -39.31
CA TYR A 233 -17.72 -4.79 -39.62
C TYR A 233 -16.33 -4.51 -40.19
N PHE A 234 -15.26 -5.01 -39.57
CA PHE A 234 -13.89 -4.81 -40.05
C PHE A 234 -13.65 -5.46 -41.41
N GLU A 235 -14.25 -6.63 -41.66
CA GLU A 235 -14.23 -7.27 -42.99
C GLU A 235 -14.91 -6.36 -44.02
N ASN A 236 -16.09 -5.81 -43.73
CA ASN A 236 -16.76 -4.90 -44.65
C ASN A 236 -15.99 -3.58 -44.86
N ASP A 237 -15.36 -3.06 -43.81
CA ASP A 237 -14.56 -1.83 -43.85
C ASP A 237 -13.32 -2.00 -44.72
N GLU A 238 -12.56 -3.09 -44.49
CA GLU A 238 -11.39 -3.44 -45.30
C GLU A 238 -11.78 -3.73 -46.76
N ALA A 239 -12.92 -4.39 -46.99
CA ALA A 239 -13.38 -4.65 -48.34
C ALA A 239 -13.79 -3.36 -49.08
N ILE A 240 -14.40 -2.40 -48.39
CA ILE A 240 -14.69 -1.07 -48.96
C ILE A 240 -13.38 -0.34 -49.29
N ASP A 241 -12.41 -0.30 -48.37
CA ASP A 241 -11.11 0.33 -48.59
C ASP A 241 -10.39 -0.30 -49.81
N CYS A 242 -10.43 -1.63 -49.93
CA CYS A 242 -9.87 -2.35 -51.07
C CYS A 242 -10.56 -1.98 -52.39
N ILE A 243 -11.90 -1.88 -52.39
CA ILE A 243 -12.65 -1.49 -53.59
C ILE A 243 -12.40 -0.02 -53.94
N ASP A 244 -12.32 0.87 -52.95
CA ASP A 244 -12.02 2.28 -53.17
C ASP A 244 -10.62 2.46 -53.78
N TYR A 245 -9.62 1.71 -53.31
CA TYR A 245 -8.30 1.67 -53.91
C TYR A 245 -8.30 1.11 -55.34
N LEU A 246 -9.07 0.05 -55.61
CA LEU A 246 -9.21 -0.49 -56.97
C LEU A 246 -9.90 0.50 -57.92
N ILE A 247 -10.94 1.19 -57.44
CA ILE A 247 -11.62 2.27 -58.17
C ILE A 247 -10.63 3.40 -58.49
N GLU A 248 -9.81 3.80 -57.53
CA GLU A 248 -8.77 4.82 -57.74
C GLU A 248 -7.71 4.36 -58.75
N LEU A 249 -7.23 3.12 -58.64
CA LEU A 249 -6.26 2.53 -59.57
C LEU A 249 -6.83 2.47 -60.98
N LYS A 250 -8.09 2.04 -61.14
CA LYS A 250 -8.78 2.00 -62.43
C LYS A 250 -9.03 3.40 -63.01
N ASN A 251 -9.39 4.37 -62.19
CA ASN A 251 -9.46 5.76 -62.64
C ASN A 251 -8.09 6.25 -63.15
N ASN A 252 -7.01 5.91 -62.45
CA ASN A 252 -5.65 6.30 -62.85
C ASN A 252 -5.17 5.62 -64.15
N GLU A 253 -5.60 4.38 -64.42
CA GLU A 253 -5.39 3.69 -65.72
C GLU A 253 -6.16 4.39 -66.85
N VAL A 254 -7.44 4.75 -66.64
CA VAL A 254 -8.29 5.45 -67.63
C VAL A 254 -7.72 6.82 -68.02
N PHE A 255 -7.07 7.54 -67.10
CA PHE A 255 -6.45 8.85 -67.38
C PHE A 255 -5.01 8.78 -67.92
N ASN A 256 -4.56 7.62 -68.44
CA ASN A 256 -3.22 7.42 -69.04
C ASN A 256 -2.06 7.88 -68.12
N SER A 257 -2.12 7.51 -66.84
CA SER A 257 -1.01 7.71 -65.89
C SER A 257 -0.10 6.49 -65.74
N ASP A 258 -0.08 5.58 -66.72
CA ASP A 258 0.75 4.36 -66.75
C ASP A 258 2.25 4.63 -66.48
N THR A 259 2.70 5.84 -66.79
CA THR A 259 4.07 6.27 -66.51
C THR A 259 4.35 6.56 -65.03
N ASN A 260 3.35 6.78 -64.19
CA ASN A 260 3.54 7.14 -62.78
C ASN A 260 3.51 5.94 -61.84
N LEU A 261 2.65 4.94 -62.05
CA LEU A 261 2.55 3.77 -61.16
C LEU A 261 3.77 2.84 -61.31
N LEU A 262 4.18 2.56 -62.55
CA LEU A 262 5.41 1.80 -62.84
C LEU A 262 6.65 2.53 -62.33
N LYS A 263 6.75 3.86 -62.48
CA LYS A 263 7.85 4.66 -61.91
C LYS A 263 7.82 4.68 -60.37
N TYR A 264 6.65 4.70 -59.74
CA TYR A 264 6.52 4.66 -58.29
C TYR A 264 6.95 3.30 -57.71
N ILE A 265 6.60 2.20 -58.39
CA ILE A 265 7.02 0.85 -58.02
C ILE A 265 8.53 0.66 -58.24
N GLN A 266 9.07 1.22 -59.33
CA GLN A 266 10.49 1.13 -59.69
C GLN A 266 11.40 2.09 -58.89
N ALA A 267 10.82 3.13 -58.27
CA ALA A 267 11.51 4.05 -57.37
C ALA A 267 11.65 3.50 -55.93
N ASN A 268 10.97 2.40 -55.59
CA ASN A 268 11.07 1.76 -54.28
C ASN A 268 12.14 0.65 -54.25
N SER A 269 12.63 0.36 -53.04
CA SER A 269 13.85 -0.42 -52.75
C SER A 269 13.94 -1.77 -53.48
N ASN A 270 15.15 -2.34 -53.53
CA ASN A 270 15.42 -3.70 -54.04
C ASN A 270 14.44 -4.76 -53.48
N GLU A 271 13.86 -4.53 -52.31
CA GLU A 271 12.91 -5.42 -51.67
C GLU A 271 11.54 -5.42 -52.37
N THR A 272 11.06 -4.26 -52.83
CA THR A 272 9.81 -4.14 -53.59
C THR A 272 9.93 -4.81 -54.96
N THR A 273 11.07 -4.68 -55.63
CA THR A 273 11.30 -5.33 -56.92
C THR A 273 11.40 -6.86 -56.79
N ILE A 274 12.04 -7.36 -55.74
CA ILE A 274 12.07 -8.80 -55.41
C ILE A 274 10.65 -9.30 -55.10
N PHE A 275 9.89 -8.56 -54.28
CA PHE A 275 8.52 -8.92 -53.94
C PHE A 275 7.61 -9.00 -55.17
N MET A 276 7.66 -8.00 -56.05
CA MET A 276 6.89 -8.00 -57.30
C MET A 276 7.29 -9.16 -58.21
N LYS A 277 8.60 -9.48 -58.30
CA LYS A 277 9.07 -10.65 -59.05
C LYS A 277 8.55 -11.95 -58.47
N CYS A 278 8.49 -12.09 -57.15
CA CYS A 278 7.88 -13.23 -56.50
C CYS A 278 6.38 -13.31 -56.81
N LEU A 279 5.64 -12.21 -56.73
CA LEU A 279 4.22 -12.18 -57.08
C LEU A 279 3.96 -12.56 -58.54
N SER A 280 4.78 -12.09 -59.48
CA SER A 280 4.66 -12.44 -60.90
C SER A 280 4.92 -13.93 -61.18
N ASN A 281 5.61 -14.63 -60.28
CA ASN A 281 5.86 -16.07 -60.38
C ASN A 281 4.74 -16.92 -59.76
N LEU A 282 3.79 -16.31 -59.06
CA LEU A 282 2.64 -17.03 -58.49
C LEU A 282 1.55 -17.18 -59.56
N SER A 283 0.88 -18.33 -59.53
CA SER A 283 -0.36 -18.52 -60.28
C SER A 283 -1.48 -17.62 -59.73
N ILE A 284 -2.49 -17.36 -60.57
CA ILE A 284 -3.67 -16.57 -60.18
C ILE A 284 -4.34 -17.12 -58.91
N ASP A 285 -4.40 -18.44 -58.75
CA ASP A 285 -4.99 -19.08 -57.58
C ASP A 285 -4.13 -18.93 -56.31
N GLU A 286 -2.81 -18.91 -56.45
CA GLU A 286 -1.90 -18.65 -55.34
C GLU A 286 -1.94 -17.17 -54.91
N VAL A 287 -2.01 -16.24 -55.87
CA VAL A 287 -2.21 -14.81 -55.59
C VAL A 287 -3.53 -14.59 -54.87
N LYS A 288 -4.63 -15.22 -55.32
CA LYS A 288 -5.93 -15.18 -54.62
C LYS A 288 -5.83 -15.67 -53.18
N LYS A 289 -5.17 -16.82 -52.95
CA LYS A 289 -4.95 -17.36 -51.59
C LYS A 289 -4.13 -16.40 -50.73
N LEU A 290 -3.08 -15.80 -51.30
CA LEU A 290 -2.24 -14.83 -50.60
C LEU A 290 -3.03 -13.57 -50.22
N LEU A 291 -3.84 -13.04 -51.14
CA LEU A 291 -4.71 -11.89 -50.88
C LEU A 291 -5.74 -12.19 -49.78
N ILE A 292 -6.39 -13.36 -49.82
CA ILE A 292 -7.31 -13.79 -48.75
C ILE A 292 -6.57 -13.85 -47.41
N HIS A 293 -5.36 -14.42 -47.38
CA HIS A 293 -4.57 -14.50 -46.15
C HIS A 293 -4.18 -13.12 -45.62
N PHE A 294 -3.76 -12.22 -46.50
CA PHE A 294 -3.45 -10.83 -46.17
C PHE A 294 -4.67 -10.10 -45.61
N PHE A 295 -5.82 -10.22 -46.28
CA PHE A 295 -7.08 -9.62 -45.86
C PHE A 295 -7.48 -10.08 -44.45
N ILE A 296 -7.47 -11.40 -44.20
CA ILE A 296 -7.74 -11.95 -42.86
C ILE A 296 -6.75 -11.38 -41.84
N LYS A 297 -5.46 -11.31 -42.19
CA LYS A 297 -4.43 -10.79 -41.30
C LYS A 297 -4.64 -9.31 -40.94
N VAL A 298 -5.03 -8.48 -41.91
CA VAL A 298 -5.33 -7.07 -41.68
C VAL A 298 -6.55 -6.92 -40.77
N VAL A 299 -7.61 -7.69 -41.01
CA VAL A 299 -8.80 -7.72 -40.14
C VAL A 299 -8.43 -8.14 -38.71
N ASP A 300 -7.64 -9.20 -38.54
CA ASP A 300 -7.18 -9.66 -37.21
C ASP A 300 -6.34 -8.58 -36.49
N LEU A 301 -5.51 -7.83 -37.23
CA LEU A 301 -4.73 -6.73 -36.69
C LEU A 301 -5.61 -5.55 -36.28
N LYS A 302 -6.62 -5.18 -37.08
CA LYS A 302 -7.61 -4.14 -36.74
C LYS A 302 -8.43 -4.54 -35.50
N GLU A 303 -8.84 -5.81 -35.42
CA GLU A 303 -9.55 -6.37 -34.26
C GLU A 303 -8.68 -6.31 -32.99
N SER A 304 -7.43 -6.79 -33.07
CA SER A 304 -6.48 -6.73 -31.95
C SER A 304 -6.14 -5.29 -31.55
N GLY A 305 -6.02 -4.37 -32.51
CA GLY A 305 -5.82 -2.94 -32.25
C GLY A 305 -6.95 -2.35 -31.41
N ARG A 306 -8.21 -2.65 -31.77
CA ARG A 306 -9.39 -2.23 -30.99
C ARG A 306 -9.41 -2.83 -29.59
N GLU A 307 -9.10 -4.12 -29.44
CA GLU A 307 -9.05 -4.75 -28.11
C GLU A 307 -7.98 -4.08 -27.23
N ASN A 308 -6.84 -3.71 -27.80
CA ASN A 308 -5.81 -2.95 -27.09
C ASN A 308 -6.30 -1.56 -26.68
N ASP A 309 -6.99 -0.83 -27.57
CA ASP A 309 -7.57 0.48 -27.26
C ASP A 309 -8.59 0.40 -26.11
N GLU A 310 -9.42 -0.65 -26.07
CA GLU A 310 -10.34 -0.88 -24.96
C GLU A 310 -9.60 -1.15 -23.63
N ILE A 311 -8.49 -1.90 -23.66
CA ILE A 311 -7.65 -2.13 -22.50
C ILE A 311 -7.01 -0.83 -22.02
N ILE A 312 -6.48 -0.02 -22.95
CA ILE A 312 -5.88 1.29 -22.65
C ILE A 312 -6.92 2.21 -21.99
N ALA A 313 -8.13 2.31 -22.55
CA ALA A 313 -9.20 3.12 -21.98
C ALA A 313 -9.57 2.70 -20.54
N LYS A 314 -9.62 1.39 -20.26
CA LYS A 314 -9.86 0.88 -18.89
C LYS A 314 -8.71 1.22 -17.95
N LEU A 315 -7.47 1.11 -18.41
CA LEU A 315 -6.28 1.47 -17.62
C LEU A 315 -6.25 2.96 -17.29
N ASP A 316 -6.60 3.82 -18.25
CA ASP A 316 -6.70 5.26 -18.04
C ASP A 316 -7.79 5.60 -17.01
N GLU A 317 -8.96 4.96 -17.06
CA GLU A 317 -10.01 5.16 -16.05
C GLU A 317 -9.55 4.76 -14.64
N ILE A 318 -8.81 3.66 -14.52
CA ILE A 318 -8.22 3.20 -13.25
C ILE A 318 -7.17 4.20 -12.77
N ASN A 319 -6.29 4.67 -13.66
CA ASN A 319 -5.25 5.65 -13.33
C ASN A 319 -5.88 6.96 -12.84
N ASP A 320 -6.92 7.45 -13.50
CA ASP A 320 -7.66 8.64 -13.10
C ASP A 320 -8.34 8.47 -11.74
N LYS A 321 -8.94 7.29 -11.46
CA LYS A 321 -9.48 6.97 -10.13
C LYS A 321 -8.38 7.00 -9.07
N GLN A 322 -7.23 6.38 -9.34
CA GLN A 322 -6.09 6.37 -8.41
C GLN A 322 -5.54 7.78 -8.17
N ARG A 323 -5.40 8.60 -9.21
CA ARG A 323 -4.99 10.01 -9.10
C ARG A 323 -5.95 10.79 -8.21
N ARG A 324 -7.26 10.65 -8.41
CA ARG A 324 -8.28 11.27 -7.56
C ARG A 324 -8.17 10.82 -6.10
N SER A 325 -7.96 9.52 -5.86
CA SER A 325 -7.77 8.99 -4.51
C SER A 325 -6.51 9.54 -3.83
N ILE A 326 -5.39 9.66 -4.55
CA ILE A 326 -4.15 10.24 -4.02
C ILE A 326 -4.37 11.71 -3.64
N ILE A 327 -5.00 12.49 -4.52
CA ILE A 327 -5.31 13.91 -4.26
C ILE A 327 -6.21 14.02 -3.02
N SER A 328 -7.28 13.22 -2.95
CA SER A 328 -8.18 13.20 -1.80
C SER A 328 -7.46 12.86 -0.50
N LEU A 329 -6.61 11.82 -0.50
CA LEU A 329 -5.86 11.40 0.67
C LEU A 329 -4.86 12.47 1.12
N ASN A 330 -4.17 13.11 0.18
CA ASN A 330 -3.25 14.20 0.47
C ASN A 330 -3.97 15.40 1.09
N ASN A 331 -5.16 15.76 0.58
CA ASN A 331 -5.97 16.82 1.16
C ASN A 331 -6.41 16.48 2.59
N SER A 332 -6.93 15.27 2.83
CA SER A 332 -7.29 14.82 4.17
C SER A 332 -6.10 14.79 5.13
N TYR A 333 -4.92 14.42 4.65
CA TYR A 333 -3.69 14.45 5.46
C TYR A 333 -3.31 15.89 5.84
N GLN A 334 -3.38 16.83 4.90
CA GLN A 334 -3.13 18.25 5.17
C GLN A 334 -4.14 18.83 6.17
N GLU A 335 -5.42 18.52 6.02
CA GLU A 335 -6.47 18.92 6.97
C GLU A 335 -6.23 18.36 8.37
N PHE A 336 -5.84 17.08 8.45
CA PHE A 336 -5.47 16.45 9.72
C PHE A 336 -4.27 17.12 10.38
N HIS A 337 -3.21 17.41 9.61
CA HIS A 337 -2.04 18.13 10.11
C HIS A 337 -2.41 19.52 10.64
N LEU A 338 -3.18 20.28 9.87
CA LEU A 338 -3.67 21.61 10.27
C LEU A 338 -4.54 21.54 11.53
N SER A 339 -5.35 20.49 11.68
CA SER A 339 -6.17 20.24 12.88
C SER A 339 -5.31 19.98 14.12
N ILE A 340 -4.23 19.20 13.99
CA ILE A 340 -3.27 18.99 15.07
C ILE A 340 -2.58 20.30 15.45
N GLU A 341 -2.10 21.07 14.47
CA GLU A 341 -1.46 22.36 14.71
C GLU A 341 -2.40 23.32 15.45
N LYS A 342 -3.66 23.43 15.02
CA LYS A 342 -4.69 24.22 15.71
C LYS A 342 -4.88 23.79 17.16
N LYS A 343 -4.97 22.47 17.42
CA LYS A 343 -5.08 21.94 18.78
C LYS A 343 -3.85 22.28 19.62
N LEU A 344 -2.65 22.12 19.07
CA LEU A 344 -1.39 22.44 19.77
C LEU A 344 -1.29 23.92 20.12
N VAL A 345 -1.67 24.82 19.19
CA VAL A 345 -1.73 26.27 19.43
C VAL A 345 -2.75 26.59 20.53
N SER A 346 -3.93 25.98 20.50
CA SER A 346 -4.95 26.19 21.54
C SER A 346 -4.48 25.75 22.92
N LEU A 347 -3.76 24.61 23.00
CA LEU A 347 -3.19 24.11 24.23
C LEU A 347 -2.09 25.03 24.76
N ARG A 348 -1.20 25.53 23.88
CA ARG A 348 -0.17 26.51 24.24
C ARG A 348 -0.79 27.80 24.79
N LYS A 349 -1.87 28.29 24.16
CA LYS A 349 -2.60 29.47 24.63
C LYS A 349 -3.18 29.24 26.03
N SER A 350 -3.83 28.09 26.27
CA SER A 350 -4.37 27.74 27.59
C SER A 350 -3.28 27.64 28.67
N TYR A 351 -2.11 27.08 28.36
CA TYR A 351 -0.98 27.07 29.30
C TYR A 351 -0.45 28.47 29.59
N GLN A 352 -0.35 29.33 28.58
CA GLN A 352 0.07 30.72 28.77
C GLN A 352 -0.91 31.49 29.66
N GLU A 353 -2.22 31.31 29.46
CA GLU A 353 -3.26 31.91 30.31
C GLU A 353 -3.14 31.45 31.77
N LYS A 354 -2.88 30.15 32.01
CA LYS A 354 -2.63 29.63 33.36
C LYS A 354 -1.37 30.19 34.00
N LEU A 355 -0.28 30.31 33.24
CA LEU A 355 0.96 30.94 33.72
C LEU A 355 0.74 32.41 34.07
N ASN A 356 0.04 33.16 33.20
CA ASN A 356 -0.29 34.56 33.47
C ASN A 356 -1.16 34.70 34.73
N LEU A 357 -2.12 33.78 34.95
CA LEU A 357 -2.91 33.74 36.19
C LEU A 357 -2.03 33.47 37.42
N LEU A 358 -1.10 32.51 37.34
CA LEU A 358 -0.17 32.23 38.43
C LEU A 358 0.70 33.44 38.76
N PHE A 359 1.23 34.14 37.74
CA PHE A 359 1.97 35.38 37.94
C PHE A 359 1.10 36.47 38.57
N SER A 360 -0.16 36.62 38.16
CA SER A 360 -1.10 37.55 38.79
C SER A 360 -1.33 37.23 40.27
N VAL A 361 -1.47 35.96 40.63
CA VAL A 361 -1.62 35.53 42.05
C VAL A 361 -0.34 35.80 42.84
N LEU A 362 0.84 35.53 42.26
CA LEU A 362 2.13 35.87 42.89
C LEU A 362 2.28 37.37 43.10
N ASP A 363 1.85 38.19 42.14
CA ASP A 363 1.87 39.66 42.27
C ASP A 363 0.88 40.14 43.34
N GLU A 364 -0.29 39.50 43.48
CA GLU A 364 -1.26 39.74 44.55
C GLU A 364 -0.75 39.30 45.95
N GLU A 365 -0.01 38.19 46.04
CA GLU A 365 0.65 37.76 47.28
C GLU A 365 1.82 38.67 47.66
N ASN A 366 2.57 39.18 46.67
CA ASN A 366 3.61 40.18 46.83
C ASN A 366 3.06 41.61 47.04
N ASN A 367 1.75 41.77 47.20
CA ASN A 367 1.13 43.06 47.51
C ASN A 367 1.75 43.62 48.80
N PRO A 368 2.30 44.85 48.79
CA PRO A 368 2.96 45.47 49.95
C PRO A 368 2.06 45.52 51.19
N ILE A 369 0.73 45.50 51.02
CA ILE A 369 -0.23 45.49 52.12
C ILE A 369 -0.27 44.12 52.83
N ASN A 370 -0.20 43.02 52.07
CA ASN A 370 -0.20 41.66 52.64
C ASN A 370 1.15 41.32 53.29
N THR A 371 2.26 41.73 52.68
CA THR A 371 3.59 41.57 53.26
C THR A 371 3.78 42.41 54.52
N LEU A 372 3.19 43.62 54.58
CA LEU A 372 3.16 44.45 55.80
C LEU A 372 2.33 43.81 56.92
N LYS A 373 1.13 43.28 56.62
CA LYS A 373 0.30 42.57 57.60
C LYS A 373 0.99 41.33 58.16
N MET A 374 1.59 40.52 57.29
CA MET A 374 2.34 39.34 57.70
C MET A 374 3.59 39.73 58.51
N GLY A 375 4.28 40.81 58.15
CA GLY A 375 5.38 41.38 58.94
C GLY A 375 4.96 41.86 60.33
N GLN A 376 3.78 42.47 60.47
CA GLN A 376 3.21 42.87 61.75
C GLN A 376 2.86 41.65 62.63
N GLU A 377 2.27 40.61 62.06
CA GLU A 377 2.00 39.35 62.77
C GLU A 377 3.28 38.65 63.22
N ILE A 378 4.30 38.58 62.36
CA ILE A 378 5.60 38.01 62.70
C ILE A 378 6.26 38.80 63.84
N SER A 379 6.16 40.14 63.84
CA SER A 379 6.66 41.00 64.92
C SER A 379 5.93 40.74 66.25
N ASN A 380 4.61 40.59 66.20
CA ASN A 380 3.79 40.27 67.37
C ASN A 380 4.10 38.87 67.94
N LEU A 381 4.26 37.87 67.06
CA LEU A 381 4.66 36.51 67.46
C LEU A 381 6.08 36.51 68.04
N LYS A 382 7.02 37.28 67.48
CA LYS A 382 8.38 37.42 68.02
C LYS A 382 8.36 38.00 69.43
N LYS A 383 7.56 39.05 69.68
CA LYS A 383 7.38 39.61 71.03
C LYS A 383 6.79 38.59 72.00
N ARG A 384 5.81 37.79 71.55
CA ARG A 384 5.20 36.73 72.36
C ARG A 384 6.18 35.62 72.68
N ILE A 385 7.02 35.21 71.73
CA ILE A 385 8.10 34.25 71.95
C ILE A 385 9.12 34.80 72.95
N GLN A 386 9.52 36.07 72.82
CA GLN A 386 10.46 36.70 73.75
C GLN A 386 9.87 36.84 75.17
N GLU A 387 8.57 37.09 75.29
CA GLU A 387 7.84 37.12 76.57
C GLU A 387 7.78 35.72 77.20
N LEU A 388 7.55 34.69 76.38
CA LEU A 388 7.59 33.28 76.78
C LEU A 388 9.01 32.82 77.15
N GLU A 389 10.05 33.33 76.49
CA GLU A 389 11.45 33.06 76.83
C GLU A 389 11.87 33.73 78.14
N LYS A 390 11.44 34.99 78.37
CA LYS A 390 11.65 35.70 79.65
C LYS A 390 10.95 35.01 80.83
N SER A 391 9.80 34.38 80.57
CA SER A 391 9.11 33.55 81.58
C SER A 391 9.70 32.13 81.70
N ARG A 392 10.62 31.74 80.81
CA ARG A 392 11.38 30.47 80.88
C ARG A 392 12.74 30.62 81.58
N THR A 393 13.28 31.83 81.72
CA THR A 393 14.56 32.12 82.39
C THR A 393 14.54 32.02 83.92
N THR A 394 13.43 31.63 84.56
CA THR A 394 13.38 31.29 86.00
C THR A 394 13.68 29.82 86.31
N HIS A 395 13.92 28.97 85.29
CA HIS A 395 14.37 27.59 85.51
C HIS A 395 15.63 27.27 84.72
N THR A 396 16.75 27.30 85.46
CA THR A 396 18.08 26.80 85.13
C THR A 396 18.06 25.37 84.59
N VAL A 397 18.65 25.09 83.42
CA VAL A 397 19.59 23.98 83.14
C VAL A 397 20.39 24.30 81.86
N ARG A 398 21.73 24.15 81.93
CA ARG A 398 22.72 24.31 80.85
C ARG A 398 22.54 23.27 79.71
N PRO A 399 22.84 23.60 78.43
CA PRO A 399 23.08 22.61 77.40
C PRO A 399 24.57 22.25 77.30
N LYS A 400 24.87 20.95 77.19
CA LYS A 400 26.20 20.39 76.91
C LYS A 400 26.22 19.85 75.48
N GLU A 401 27.15 20.41 74.70
CA GLU A 401 27.87 19.93 73.50
C GLU A 401 27.26 18.93 72.50
N VAL A 402 27.16 19.43 71.25
CA VAL A 402 27.79 18.94 70.00
C VAL A 402 27.92 17.43 69.78
N LEU A 403 27.36 16.96 68.66
CA LEU A 403 28.03 15.99 67.78
C LEU A 403 27.55 16.08 66.32
N MET A 404 28.55 15.99 65.45
CA MET A 404 28.54 16.21 64.01
C MET A 404 27.86 15.10 63.20
N MET A 405 27.48 15.49 61.97
CA MET A 405 27.07 14.72 60.78
C MET A 405 27.86 13.41 60.53
N PRO A 406 27.34 12.47 59.72
CA PRO A 406 27.62 12.55 58.28
C PRO A 406 26.45 12.23 57.34
N GLU A 407 26.57 12.88 56.19
CA GLU A 407 25.82 12.86 54.94
C GLU A 407 26.09 11.56 54.15
N PRO A 408 25.09 10.95 53.47
CA PRO A 408 25.36 9.85 52.56
C PRO A 408 25.62 10.37 51.13
N HIS A 409 26.83 10.09 50.66
CA HIS A 409 27.27 10.19 49.27
C HIS A 409 26.30 9.51 48.30
N ILE A 410 25.86 10.24 47.28
CA ILE A 410 25.25 9.69 46.07
C ILE A 410 26.36 9.56 45.03
N SER A 411 26.75 8.32 44.73
CA SER A 411 27.61 8.01 43.58
C SER A 411 26.76 7.99 42.30
N LEU A 412 27.11 8.87 41.38
CA LEU A 412 26.58 8.95 40.02
C LEU A 412 27.77 8.64 39.11
N ASP A 413 27.79 7.46 38.50
CA ASP A 413 28.56 7.16 37.29
C ASP A 413 28.14 5.79 36.75
N GLU A 414 27.62 5.78 35.51
CA GLU A 414 28.25 5.06 34.39
C GLU A 414 27.42 5.29 33.12
N ALA A 415 27.97 6.15 32.27
CA ALA A 415 27.66 6.21 30.85
C ALA A 415 28.57 5.24 30.08
N SER A 416 28.06 4.78 28.94
CA SER A 416 28.80 4.36 27.73
C SER A 416 29.15 2.87 27.57
N LYS A 417 28.47 2.23 26.62
CA LYS A 417 28.99 1.32 25.58
C LYS A 417 27.91 1.18 24.50
N SER A 418 28.01 1.94 23.40
CA SER A 418 28.71 1.61 22.14
C SER A 418 27.85 0.80 21.17
N GLY A 419 27.44 1.44 20.07
CA GLY A 419 26.83 0.83 18.90
C GLY A 419 26.79 1.85 17.76
N SER A 420 27.90 2.02 17.06
CA SER A 420 28.03 2.90 15.90
C SER A 420 27.36 2.27 14.67
N GLU A 421 26.22 2.81 14.24
CA GLU A 421 25.71 2.60 12.89
C GLU A 421 25.91 3.88 12.07
N THR A 422 26.64 3.73 10.97
CA THR A 422 26.94 4.77 9.98
C THR A 422 25.70 5.11 9.16
N MET A 423 24.96 6.13 9.58
CA MET A 423 23.89 6.74 8.78
C MET A 423 24.50 7.73 7.77
N SER A 424 24.58 7.33 6.49
CA SER A 424 24.88 8.28 5.41
C SER A 424 23.66 9.19 5.19
N SER A 425 23.76 10.47 5.55
CA SER A 425 22.72 11.46 5.23
C SER A 425 22.96 12.08 3.85
N ALA A 426 21.95 12.04 3.00
CA ALA A 426 21.95 12.73 1.70
C ALA A 426 21.05 13.96 1.80
N LYS A 427 21.59 15.13 1.44
CA LYS A 427 20.79 16.37 1.35
C LYS A 427 20.25 16.49 -0.07
N VAL A 428 18.93 16.50 -0.19
CA VAL A 428 18.21 16.68 -1.45
C VAL A 428 17.69 18.11 -1.51
N THR A 429 17.98 18.83 -2.59
CA THR A 429 17.48 20.19 -2.78
C THR A 429 16.96 20.35 -4.22
N TYR A 430 15.80 20.99 -4.34
CA TYR A 430 15.15 21.30 -5.61
C TYR A 430 15.47 22.74 -6.01
N TYR A 431 15.94 22.93 -7.25
CA TYR A 431 16.08 24.26 -7.84
C TYR A 431 15.68 24.22 -9.32
N LYS A 432 14.72 25.07 -9.70
CA LYS A 432 14.23 25.26 -11.08
C LYS A 432 14.01 23.93 -11.85
N ASN A 433 13.15 23.07 -11.30
CA ASN A 433 12.77 21.77 -11.87
C ASN A 433 13.93 20.78 -12.12
N LYS A 434 15.06 20.95 -11.44
CA LYS A 434 16.16 19.97 -11.44
C LYS A 434 16.43 19.50 -10.01
N LEU A 435 16.53 18.17 -9.84
CA LEU A 435 16.89 17.51 -8.59
C LEU A 435 18.42 17.48 -8.46
N LYS A 436 18.98 18.04 -7.39
CA LYS A 436 20.40 17.86 -7.03
C LYS A 436 20.51 17.03 -5.76
N ILE A 437 21.22 15.92 -5.84
CA ILE A 437 21.53 15.03 -4.70
C ILE A 437 23.02 15.17 -4.40
N GLN A 438 23.35 15.69 -3.21
CA GLN A 438 24.74 15.79 -2.74
C GLN A 438 24.99 14.73 -1.66
N LYS A 439 25.85 13.76 -1.95
CA LYS A 439 26.32 12.77 -0.96
C LYS A 439 27.52 13.36 -0.21
N ASN A 440 27.38 13.56 1.10
CA ASN A 440 28.51 13.87 1.95
C ASN A 440 29.22 12.56 2.32
N LYS A 441 30.44 12.37 1.80
CA LYS A 441 31.35 11.35 2.32
C LYS A 441 32.04 11.94 3.56
N SER A 442 31.69 11.44 4.75
CA SER A 442 32.49 11.66 5.95
C SER A 442 33.85 10.99 5.76
N LYS A 443 34.95 11.77 5.83
CA LYS A 443 36.31 11.24 5.86
C LYS A 443 36.52 10.49 7.18
N LEU A 444 37.12 9.31 7.08
CA LEU A 444 37.66 8.55 8.20
C LEU A 444 38.82 9.35 8.82
N THR A 445 38.76 9.60 10.12
CA THR A 445 39.92 9.81 10.99
C THR A 445 39.74 8.93 12.20
#